data_AF-A0AAJ2H3S9-F1
#
_entry.id   AF-A0AAJ2H3S9-F1
#
_cell.length_a   1.000
_cell.length_b   1.000
_cell.length_c   1.000
_cell.angle_alpha   90.00
_cell.angle_beta   90.00
_cell.angle_gamma   90.00
#
_symmetry.space_group_name_H-M   'P 1'
#
loop_
_entity.id
_entity.type
_entity.pdbx_description
1 polymer ?
#
loop_
_entity_poly.entity_id
_entity_poly.type
_entity_poly.pdbx_seq_one_letter_code
_entity_poly.pdbx_strand_id
1 'polypeptide(L)' 'MSSCIGKNSFASLAELQVGDKKYHYYQLEKTASQLGHVDRLPKTLKILLENLLRFEDDISVKRADIYAIANW' A
#
# COMPACT_ATOMS: atom_id res chain seq x y z
N MET A 1 -2.38 -22.54 5.70
CA MET A 1 -1.59 -21.81 4.69
C MET A 1 -1.75 -20.32 4.99
N SER A 2 -0.92 -19.77 5.88
CA SER A 2 -0.95 -18.33 6.14
C SER A 2 -0.45 -17.61 4.91
N SER A 3 -1.36 -16.93 4.23
CA SER A 3 -1.02 -15.96 3.22
C SER A 3 -0.08 -14.94 3.86
N CYS A 4 1.15 -14.85 3.36
CA CYS A 4 2.16 -13.86 3.76
C CYS A 4 1.79 -12.47 3.23
N ILE A 5 0.58 -12.02 3.57
CA ILE A 5 0.11 -10.65 3.38
C ILE A 5 0.81 -9.82 4.46
N GLY A 6 1.48 -8.73 4.07
CA GLY A 6 2.10 -7.78 4.99
C GLY A 6 1.11 -7.23 6.02
N LYS A 7 1.61 -6.49 7.02
CA LYS A 7 0.84 -6.12 8.22
C LYS A 7 -0.46 -5.35 7.93
N ASN A 8 -0.59 -4.74 6.74
CA ASN A 8 -1.75 -4.00 6.25
C ASN A 8 -2.27 -2.96 7.26
N SER A 9 -1.34 -2.24 7.91
CA SER A 9 -1.68 -1.26 8.96
C SER A 9 -2.44 -0.03 8.44
N PHE A 10 -2.53 0.11 7.11
CA PHE A 10 -3.20 1.20 6.41
C PHE A 10 -4.53 0.79 5.77
N ALA A 11 -5.00 -0.45 6.00
CA ALA A 11 -6.25 -0.98 5.44
C ALA A 11 -6.38 -0.76 3.91
N SER A 12 -5.26 -0.94 3.20
CA SER A 12 -5.12 -0.62 1.78
C SER A 12 -5.43 -1.80 0.87
N LEU A 13 -5.50 -3.01 1.42
CA LEU A 13 -5.88 -4.21 0.68
C LEU A 13 -7.28 -4.05 0.06
N ALA A 14 -7.36 -4.31 -1.24
CA ALA A 14 -8.57 -4.31 -2.04
C ALA A 14 -8.64 -5.59 -2.87
N GLU A 15 -9.86 -5.96 -3.25
CA GLU A 15 -10.13 -7.12 -4.12
C GLU A 15 -10.67 -6.60 -5.46
N LEU A 16 -10.12 -7.12 -6.55
CA LEU A 16 -10.62 -6.92 -7.90
C LEU A 16 -11.12 -8.27 -8.42
N GLN A 17 -12.42 -8.35 -8.66
CA GLN A 17 -13.03 -9.52 -9.29
C GLN A 17 -13.05 -9.33 -10.81
N VAL A 18 -12.47 -10.29 -11.54
CA VAL A 18 -12.47 -10.32 -13.01
C VAL A 18 -12.99 -11.69 -13.45
N GLY A 19 -14.28 -11.74 -13.82
CA GLY A 19 -14.99 -13.00 -14.05
C GLY A 19 -15.00 -13.86 -12.78
N ASP A 20 -14.45 -15.07 -12.90
CA ASP A 20 -14.34 -16.04 -11.80
C ASP A 20 -13.05 -15.90 -10.97
N LYS A 21 -12.15 -14.97 -11.34
CA LYS A 21 -10.87 -14.78 -10.66
C LYS A 21 -10.92 -13.59 -9.71
N LYS A 22 -10.33 -13.77 -8.53
CA LYS A 22 -10.14 -12.74 -7.51
C LYS A 22 -8.67 -12.34 -7.45
N TYR A 23 -8.41 -11.05 -7.55
CA TYR A 23 -7.08 -10.46 -7.43
C TYR A 23 -7.03 -9.55 -6.22
N HIS A 24 -5.93 -9.60 -5.48
CA HIS A 24 -5.68 -8.68 -4.37
C HIS A 24 -4.68 -7.62 -4.81
N TYR A 25 -4.97 -6.37 -4.49
CA TYR A 25 -4.10 -5.23 -4.78
C TYR A 25 -4.15 -4.21 -3.64
N TYR A 26 -3.12 -3.37 -3.52
CA TYR A 26 -3.05 -2.34 -2.49
C TYR A 26 -3.45 -1.00 -3.10
N GLN A 27 -4.64 -0.51 -2.75
CA GLN A 27 -5.20 0.72 -3.30
C GLN A 27 -4.69 1.95 -2.54
N LEU A 28 -3.97 2.83 -3.25
CA LEU A 28 -3.40 4.06 -2.68
C LEU A 28 -4.47 5.06 -2.20
N GLU A 29 -5.62 5.12 -2.87
CA GLU A 29 -6.70 6.03 -2.45
C GLU A 29 -7.24 5.71 -1.06
N LYS A 30 -7.26 4.42 -0.68
CA LYS A 30 -7.69 4.00 0.67
C LYS A 30 -6.75 4.52 1.76
N THR A 31 -5.47 4.71 1.42
CA THR A 31 -4.47 5.23 2.37
C THR A 31 -4.41 6.74 2.43
N ALA A 32 -5.04 7.46 1.49
CA ALA A 32 -5.04 8.93 1.46
C ALA A 32 -5.59 9.56 2.75
N SER A 33 -6.55 8.92 3.41
CA SER A 33 -7.09 9.36 4.70
C SER A 33 -6.04 9.36 5.83
N GLN A 34 -5.02 8.50 5.74
CA GLN A 34 -3.96 8.36 6.74
C GLN A 34 -2.63 8.96 6.30
N LEU A 35 -2.31 8.91 5.01
CA LEU A 35 -1.05 9.36 4.40
C LEU A 35 -1.14 10.77 3.79
N GLY A 36 -2.34 11.33 3.64
CA GLY A 36 -2.54 12.66 3.07
C GLY A 36 -2.52 12.69 1.55
N HIS A 37 -1.75 13.61 0.97
CA HIS A 37 -1.80 13.95 -0.47
C HIS A 37 -1.03 12.98 -1.38
N VAL A 38 -1.34 11.68 -1.30
CA VAL A 38 -0.74 10.63 -2.15
C VAL A 38 -0.96 10.92 -3.65
N ASP A 39 -2.03 11.62 -4.00
CA ASP A 39 -2.37 11.99 -5.38
C ASP A 39 -1.37 12.95 -6.02
N ARG A 40 -0.65 13.75 -5.22
CA ARG A 40 0.35 14.72 -5.71
C ARG A 40 1.69 14.10 -6.05
N LEU A 41 1.91 12.85 -5.64
CA LEU A 41 3.17 12.16 -5.88
C LEU A 41 3.38 11.89 -7.39
N PRO A 42 4.62 12.05 -7.89
CA PRO A 42 5.06 11.52 -9.17
C PRO A 42 4.74 10.02 -9.30
N LYS A 43 4.45 9.56 -10.53
CA LYS A 43 4.07 8.16 -10.80
C LYS A 43 5.07 7.14 -10.22
N THR A 44 6.37 7.42 -10.31
CA THR A 44 7.42 6.54 -9.78
C THR A 44 7.31 6.38 -8.25
N LEU A 45 7.03 7.47 -7.53
CA LEU A 45 6.86 7.42 -6.07
C LEU A 45 5.57 6.71 -5.66
N LYS A 46 4.50 6.83 -6.46
CA LYS A 46 3.28 6.04 -6.25
C LYS A 46 3.52 4.53 -6.36
N ILE A 47 4.34 4.10 -7.34
CA ILE A 47 4.71 2.69 -7.51
C ILE A 47 5.55 2.20 -6.32
N LEU A 48 6.54 3.00 -5.90
CA LEU A 48 7.35 2.67 -4.73
C LEU A 48 6.49 2.57 -3.46
N LEU A 49 5.60 3.53 -3.25
CA LEU A 49 4.68 3.56 -2.11
C LEU A 49 3.79 2.31 -2.06
N GLU A 50 3.23 1.89 -3.19
CA GLU A 50 2.42 0.66 -3.26
C GLU A 50 3.26 -0.59 -2.92
N ASN A 51 4.50 -0.65 -3.41
CA ASN A 51 5.43 -1.71 -3.02
C ASN A 51 5.69 -1.72 -1.51
N LEU A 52 5.91 -0.55 -0.89
CA LEU A 52 6.11 -0.47 0.55
C LEU A 52 4.87 -0.91 1.33
N LEU A 53 3.66 -0.55 0.88
CA LEU A 53 2.40 -1.01 1.49
C LEU A 53 2.24 -2.53 1.41
N ARG A 54 2.68 -3.14 0.30
CA ARG A 54 2.63 -4.60 0.10
C ARG A 54 3.58 -5.36 1.02
N PHE A 55 4.75 -4.79 1.30
CA PHE A 55 5.83 -5.43 2.05
C PHE A 55 6.00 -4.86 3.46
N GLU A 56 5.00 -4.13 3.97
CA GLU A 56 5.01 -3.58 5.33
C GLU A 56 5.27 -4.69 6.37
N ASP A 57 6.39 -4.57 7.06
CA ASP A 57 6.81 -5.41 8.17
C ASP A 57 7.51 -4.52 9.23
N ASP A 58 7.58 -4.94 10.49
CA ASP A 58 8.24 -4.10 11.51
C ASP A 58 9.78 -4.15 11.43
N ILE A 59 10.36 -4.77 10.39
CA ILE A 59 11.78 -5.10 10.28
C ILE A 59 12.43 -4.32 9.13
N SER A 60 11.94 -4.53 7.91
CA SER A 60 12.47 -4.00 6.64
C SER A 60 11.71 -2.77 6.14
N VAL A 61 10.38 -2.72 6.28
CA VAL A 61 9.50 -1.67 5.76
C VAL A 61 8.56 -1.19 6.86
N LYS A 62 9.02 -0.18 7.60
CA LYS A 62 8.29 0.34 8.75
C LYS A 62 7.24 1.34 8.30
N ARG A 63 6.24 1.54 9.16
CA ARG A 63 5.21 2.58 8.99
C ARG A 63 5.82 3.97 8.71
N ALA A 64 6.97 4.27 9.32
CA ALA A 64 7.69 5.54 9.12
C ALA A 64 8.23 5.72 7.69
N ASP A 65 8.69 4.66 7.04
CA ASP A 65 9.22 4.71 5.66
C ASP A 65 8.08 5.04 4.68
N ILE A 66 6.90 4.47 4.92
CA ILE A 66 5.69 4.73 4.13
C ILE A 66 5.26 6.20 4.28
N TYR A 67 5.30 6.76 5.51
CA TYR A 67 5.03 8.19 5.74
C TYR A 67 6.06 9.10 5.10
N ALA A 68 7.34 8.72 5.08
CA ALA A 68 8.40 9.52 4.47
C ALA A 68 8.19 9.66 2.95
N ILE A 69 7.80 8.57 2.27
CA ILE A 69 7.49 8.61 0.83
C ILE A 69 6.19 9.38 0.55
N ALA A 70 5.18 9.25 1.41
CA ALA A 70 3.91 9.94 1.23
C ALA A 70 4.01 11.48 1.36
N ASN A 71 4.97 11.98 2.17
CA ASN A 71 5.17 13.39 2.45
C ASN A 71 6.31 14.04 1.61
N TRP A 72 6.68 13.42 0.49
CA TRP A 72 7.70 13.96 -0.43
C TRP A 72 7.30 15.31 -1.05
#